data_AF-A0A938V2D1-F1
#
_entry.id   AF-A0A938V2D1-F1
#
_cell.length_a   1.000
_cell.length_b   1.000
_cell.length_c   1.000
_cell.angle_alpha   90.00
_cell.angle_beta   90.00
_cell.angle_gamma   90.00
#
_symmetry.space_group_name_H-M   'P 1'
#
loop_
_entity.id
_entity.type
_entity.pdbx_description
1 polymer ?
#
loop_
_entity_poly.entity_id
_entity_poly.type
_entity_poly.pdbx_seq_one_letter_code
_entity_poly.pdbx_strand_id
1 'polypeptide(L)'
;MVSPPLVRLKPLLRNGIWTSWTPLSRLDCHRSAVGSPTGAGGVDPGPCLWYQGVADWGTSMLSKTSRYALRTLAELAGLKDGESVLSRDLSERIGAPPQYLSKVLVTLRRAGLVRATRGQRGGYCLGRPAGTVRLIQVVELTEGPMLVPRCLLDNVTECGSETACRAHEGWFRVQEMFVEFLSTTTIADIAREGGSV
;
A
#
# COMPACT_ATOMS: atom_id res chain seq x y z
N MET A 1 10.34 -6.84 -31.89
CA MET A 1 10.54 -7.14 -30.46
C MET A 1 11.94 -6.67 -30.10
N VAL A 2 12.07 -5.52 -29.44
CA VAL A 2 13.36 -4.95 -29.05
C VAL A 2 13.40 -4.90 -27.53
N SER A 3 14.33 -5.63 -26.93
CA SER A 3 14.59 -5.60 -25.48
C SER A 3 14.98 -4.17 -25.04
N PRO A 4 14.47 -3.67 -23.90
CA PRO A 4 14.94 -2.41 -23.36
C PRO A 4 16.38 -2.55 -22.81
N PRO A 5 17.21 -1.49 -22.89
CA PRO A 5 18.60 -1.56 -22.48
C PRO A 5 18.72 -1.57 -20.95
N LEU A 6 19.62 -2.41 -20.44
CA LEU A 6 20.01 -2.44 -19.03
C LEU A 6 20.65 -1.10 -18.63
N VAL A 7 19.97 -0.35 -17.76
CA VAL A 7 20.52 0.88 -17.18
C VAL A 7 21.57 0.52 -16.13
N ARG A 8 22.82 0.89 -16.42
CA ARG A 8 23.99 0.70 -15.57
C ARG A 8 23.99 1.75 -14.46
N LEU A 9 23.64 1.36 -13.24
CA LEU A 9 23.75 2.24 -12.06
C LEU A 9 25.23 2.43 -11.68
N LYS A 10 25.68 3.69 -11.63
CA LYS A 10 27.01 4.06 -11.12
C LYS A 10 26.85 4.56 -9.67
N PRO A 11 27.49 3.94 -8.67
CA PRO A 11 27.46 4.46 -7.32
C PRO A 11 28.45 5.63 -7.22
N LEU A 12 27.98 6.81 -6.81
CA LEU A 12 28.87 7.89 -6.37
C LEU A 12 28.67 8.11 -4.88
N LEU A 13 29.62 7.56 -4.12
CA LEU A 13 29.84 7.84 -2.71
C LEU A 13 30.44 9.24 -2.57
N ARG A 14 29.82 10.11 -1.77
CA ARG A 14 30.49 11.30 -1.24
C ARG A 14 30.13 11.46 0.24
N ASN A 15 31.15 11.34 1.09
CA ASN A 15 31.16 11.66 2.52
C ASN A 15 30.17 10.90 3.43
N GLY A 16 29.80 9.66 3.11
CA GLY A 16 29.33 8.68 4.11
C GLY A 16 28.04 8.98 4.88
N ILE A 17 27.20 9.92 4.42
CA ILE A 17 25.94 10.28 5.07
C ILE A 17 24.84 10.41 4.00
N TRP A 18 23.72 9.69 4.18
CA TRP A 18 22.53 9.81 3.34
C TRP A 18 21.66 10.97 3.84
N THR A 19 21.82 12.17 3.28
CA THR A 19 20.95 13.31 3.60
C THR A 19 20.22 13.81 2.37
N SER A 20 18.93 13.45 2.29
CA SER A 20 17.88 13.96 1.39
C SER A 20 17.81 13.45 -0.06
N TRP A 21 16.59 13.08 -0.46
CA TRP A 21 16.18 12.91 -1.84
C TRP A 21 15.78 14.28 -2.40
N THR A 22 16.72 15.03 -2.97
CA THR A 22 16.34 16.16 -3.84
C THR A 22 15.71 15.60 -5.10
N PRO A 23 14.47 15.96 -5.45
CA PRO A 23 13.92 15.66 -6.76
C PRO A 23 14.85 16.28 -7.79
N LEU A 24 15.35 15.47 -8.73
CA LEU A 24 15.96 16.00 -9.94
C LEU A 24 14.92 16.93 -10.58
N SER A 25 15.19 18.22 -10.50
CA SER A 25 14.40 19.30 -11.04
C SER A 25 13.98 18.98 -12.46
N ARG A 26 12.66 18.87 -12.69
CA ARG A 26 11.79 19.32 -13.81
C ARG A 26 12.34 19.59 -15.23
N LEU A 27 13.61 19.41 -15.55
CA LEU A 27 14.27 19.99 -16.73
C LEU A 27 14.95 18.97 -17.65
N ASP A 28 15.07 17.69 -17.28
CA ASP A 28 15.70 16.68 -18.15
C ASP A 28 14.69 15.70 -18.78
N CYS A 29 13.52 16.17 -19.20
CA CYS A 29 12.57 15.34 -19.96
C CYS A 29 12.71 15.49 -21.49
N HIS A 30 13.54 16.41 -22.00
CA HIS A 30 13.52 16.84 -23.41
C HIS A 30 14.68 16.34 -24.29
N ARG A 31 15.21 15.14 -24.06
CA ARG A 31 16.31 14.62 -24.92
C ARG A 31 16.17 13.17 -25.37
N SER A 32 14.96 12.76 -25.75
CA SER A 32 14.76 11.58 -26.62
C SER A 32 13.41 11.64 -27.33
N ALA A 33 13.21 12.67 -28.14
CA ALA A 33 12.19 12.67 -29.19
C ALA A 33 12.80 13.34 -30.42
N VAL A 34 13.50 12.56 -31.24
CA VAL A 34 13.87 12.97 -32.59
C VAL A 34 12.63 12.76 -33.46
N GLY A 35 12.01 13.87 -33.87
CA GLY A 35 10.88 13.90 -34.80
C GLY A 35 10.05 15.18 -34.62
N SER A 36 10.21 16.13 -35.53
CA SER A 36 9.45 17.39 -35.63
C SER A 36 9.26 17.72 -37.11
N PRO A 37 8.39 18.65 -37.53
CA PRO A 37 7.08 19.10 -37.02
C PRO A 37 6.00 18.96 -38.13
N THR A 38 4.71 19.20 -37.86
CA THR A 38 4.00 20.41 -38.36
C THR A 38 2.54 20.36 -37.89
N GLY A 39 2.01 21.49 -37.40
CA GLY A 39 0.58 21.64 -37.12
C GLY A 39 0.31 22.44 -35.85
N ALA A 40 -0.12 23.68 -36.04
CA ALA A 40 -0.46 24.64 -35.01
C ALA A 40 -1.59 24.16 -34.08
N GLY A 41 -1.44 24.45 -32.78
CA GLY A 41 -2.44 24.16 -31.75
C GLY A 41 -1.73 23.91 -30.42
N GLY A 42 -1.41 24.96 -29.69
CA GLY A 42 -0.81 24.88 -28.35
C GLY A 42 -1.78 24.25 -27.35
N VAL A 43 -1.73 22.93 -27.23
CA VAL A 43 -2.17 22.21 -26.04
C VAL A 43 -0.90 21.87 -25.27
N ASP A 44 -0.78 22.42 -24.07
CA ASP A 44 0.21 21.99 -23.09
C ASP A 44 0.12 20.46 -22.99
N PRO A 45 1.16 19.69 -23.36
CA PRO A 45 1.13 18.27 -23.16
C PRO A 45 1.19 18.09 -21.65
N GLY A 46 0.03 17.77 -21.06
CA GLY A 46 -0.07 17.40 -19.65
C GLY A 46 1.01 16.37 -19.27
N PRO A 47 1.32 16.24 -17.97
CA PRO A 47 2.45 15.45 -17.49
C PRO A 47 2.53 14.11 -18.21
N CYS A 48 3.71 13.80 -18.75
CA CYS A 48 3.92 12.68 -19.66
C CYS A 48 3.29 11.39 -19.10
N LEU A 49 2.48 10.71 -19.92
CA LEU A 49 1.68 9.55 -19.52
C LEU A 49 2.50 8.37 -18.94
N TRP A 50 3.82 8.36 -19.08
CA TRP A 50 4.68 7.37 -18.40
C TRP A 50 4.84 7.65 -16.90
N TYR A 51 4.59 8.87 -16.42
CA TYR A 51 4.56 9.21 -14.99
C TYR A 51 3.18 8.97 -14.37
N GLN A 52 2.10 9.06 -15.15
CA GLN A 52 0.76 8.64 -14.68
C GLN A 52 0.61 7.10 -14.65
N GLY A 53 1.51 6.37 -15.32
CA GLY A 53 1.50 4.90 -15.39
C GLY A 53 2.17 4.16 -14.22
N VAL A 54 2.87 4.84 -13.29
CA VAL A 54 3.40 4.20 -12.07
C VAL A 54 2.41 4.19 -10.91
N ALA A 55 1.21 4.76 -11.11
CA ALA A 55 0.09 4.63 -10.17
C ALA A 55 -0.77 3.38 -10.42
N ASP A 56 -0.39 2.50 -11.36
CA ASP A 56 -1.03 1.21 -11.54
C ASP A 56 -0.33 0.13 -10.70
N TRP A 57 -1.12 -0.53 -9.85
CA TRP A 57 -0.69 -1.27 -8.67
C TRP A 57 -0.14 -2.68 -8.96
N GLY A 58 0.88 -2.79 -9.81
CA GLY A 58 1.49 -4.07 -10.19
C GLY A 58 2.43 -4.70 -9.16
N THR A 59 2.81 -3.98 -8.09
CA THR A 59 3.86 -4.44 -7.16
C THR A 59 3.57 -4.01 -5.72
N SER A 60 2.40 -4.36 -5.19
CA SER A 60 2.13 -4.16 -3.76
C SER A 60 2.23 -5.49 -3.03
N MET A 61 2.99 -5.52 -1.93
CA MET A 61 3.20 -6.69 -1.09
C MET A 61 1.90 -7.18 -0.40
N LEU A 62 0.85 -6.37 -0.40
CA LEU A 62 -0.47 -6.68 0.15
C LEU A 62 -1.55 -6.60 -0.94
N SER A 63 -2.59 -7.43 -0.82
CA SER A 63 -3.74 -7.38 -1.71
C SER A 63 -4.45 -6.03 -1.67
N LYS A 64 -5.25 -5.77 -2.71
CA LYS A 64 -6.15 -4.60 -2.75
C LYS A 64 -7.04 -4.55 -1.51
N THR A 65 -7.57 -5.70 -1.07
CA THR A 65 -8.45 -5.81 0.10
C THR A 65 -7.75 -5.33 1.37
N SER A 66 -6.55 -5.84 1.65
CA SER A 66 -5.76 -5.49 2.83
C SER A 66 -5.44 -4.00 2.87
N ARG A 67 -5.06 -3.42 1.74
CA ARG A 67 -4.76 -1.99 1.64
C ARG A 67 -5.96 -1.12 1.96
N TYR A 68 -7.12 -1.43 1.37
CA TYR A 68 -8.35 -0.69 1.67
C TYR A 68 -8.79 -0.88 3.11
N ALA A 69 -8.67 -2.08 3.67
CA ALA A 69 -8.99 -2.36 5.06
C ALA A 69 -8.14 -1.53 6.03
N LEU A 70 -6.82 -1.54 5.85
CA LEU A 70 -5.88 -0.80 6.68
C LEU A 70 -6.11 0.72 6.59
N ARG A 71 -6.26 1.27 5.38
CA ARG A 71 -6.58 2.69 5.18
C ARG A 71 -7.90 3.08 5.82
N THR A 72 -8.92 2.24 5.70
CA THR A 72 -10.23 2.48 6.35
C THR A 72 -10.07 2.57 7.86
N LEU A 73 -9.35 1.64 8.48
CA LEU A 73 -9.15 1.64 9.92
C LEU A 73 -8.30 2.82 10.40
N ALA A 74 -7.29 3.24 9.62
CA ALA A 74 -6.50 4.42 9.91
C ALA A 74 -7.34 5.72 9.84
N GLU A 75 -8.16 5.89 8.80
CA GLU A 75 -9.10 7.01 8.69
C GLU A 75 -10.07 7.05 9.87
N LEU A 76 -10.63 5.90 10.25
CA LEU A 76 -11.55 5.80 11.39
C LEU A 76 -10.85 6.03 12.74
N ALA A 77 -9.55 5.78 12.84
CA ALA A 77 -8.76 6.05 14.05
C ALA A 77 -8.46 7.53 14.27
N GLY A 78 -8.51 8.35 13.21
CA GLY A 78 -8.36 9.80 13.30
C GLY A 78 -9.63 10.54 13.73
N LEU A 79 -10.76 9.84 13.84
CA LEU A 79 -12.03 10.42 14.27
C LEU A 79 -12.06 10.66 15.78
N LYS A 80 -12.81 11.68 16.21
CA LYS A 80 -13.05 11.89 17.64
C LYS A 80 -14.04 10.86 18.17
N ASP A 81 -13.99 10.63 19.49
CA ASP A 81 -14.92 9.72 20.15
C ASP A 81 -16.38 10.13 19.89
N GLY A 82 -17.18 9.16 19.42
CA GLY A 82 -18.59 9.37 19.08
C GLY A 82 -18.84 9.89 17.66
N GLU A 83 -17.80 10.22 16.88
CA GLU A 83 -17.93 10.53 15.47
C GLU A 83 -18.05 9.27 14.61
N SER A 84 -18.73 9.39 13.49
CA SER A 84 -18.83 8.35 12.47
C SER A 84 -18.83 8.97 11.08
N VAL A 85 -18.29 8.25 10.10
CA VAL A 85 -18.16 8.72 8.71
C VAL A 85 -18.98 7.84 7.78
N LEU A 86 -19.63 8.46 6.79
CA LEU A 86 -20.40 7.72 5.80
C LEU A 86 -19.48 6.87 4.92
N SER A 87 -19.98 5.72 4.45
CA SER A 87 -19.22 4.86 3.54
C SER A 87 -18.82 5.58 2.25
N ARG A 88 -19.64 6.54 1.79
CA ARG A 88 -19.33 7.34 0.61
C ARG A 88 -18.11 8.22 0.85
N ASP A 89 -18.10 8.95 1.95
CA ASP A 89 -17.00 9.86 2.29
C ASP A 89 -15.70 9.08 2.55
N LEU A 90 -15.77 7.90 3.18
CA LEU A 90 -14.62 6.99 3.31
C LEU A 90 -14.10 6.56 1.93
N SER A 91 -15.00 6.26 0.99
CA SER A 91 -14.65 5.87 -0.38
C SER A 91 -13.87 6.97 -1.10
N GLU A 92 -14.34 8.21 -0.96
CA GLU A 92 -13.73 9.40 -1.56
C GLU A 92 -12.36 9.68 -0.93
N ARG A 93 -12.24 9.66 0.41
CA ARG A 93 -10.98 9.88 1.14
C ARG A 93 -9.90 8.85 0.82
N ILE A 94 -10.29 7.57 0.73
CA ILE A 94 -9.35 6.46 0.55
C ILE A 94 -9.04 6.21 -0.93
N GLY A 95 -9.84 6.76 -1.84
CA GLY A 95 -9.77 6.48 -3.28
C GLY A 95 -10.22 5.07 -3.64
N ALA A 96 -11.15 4.50 -2.87
CA ALA A 96 -11.68 3.16 -3.11
C ALA A 96 -12.96 3.21 -3.96
N PRO A 97 -13.22 2.24 -4.85
CA PRO A 97 -14.53 2.12 -5.49
C PRO A 97 -15.63 1.83 -4.45
N PRO A 98 -16.78 2.54 -4.46
CA PRO A 98 -17.80 2.44 -3.40
C PRO A 98 -18.33 1.02 -3.15
N GLN A 99 -18.57 0.27 -4.23
CA GLN A 99 -19.05 -1.11 -4.15
C GLN A 99 -17.99 -2.04 -3.54
N TYR A 100 -16.71 -1.77 -3.80
CA TYR A 100 -15.61 -2.56 -3.27
C TYR A 100 -15.41 -2.26 -1.77
N LEU A 101 -15.35 -0.97 -1.41
CA LEU A 101 -15.24 -0.56 -0.02
C LEU A 101 -16.39 -1.08 0.83
N SER A 102 -17.62 -1.09 0.30
CA SER A 102 -18.78 -1.66 0.99
C SER A 102 -18.57 -3.13 1.38
N LYS A 103 -17.95 -3.93 0.50
CA LYS A 103 -17.61 -5.34 0.81
C LYS A 103 -16.55 -5.42 1.90
N VAL A 104 -15.50 -4.59 1.83
CA VAL A 104 -14.45 -4.52 2.85
C VAL A 104 -15.03 -4.14 4.22
N LEU A 105 -15.91 -3.14 4.27
CA LEU A 105 -16.58 -2.70 5.49
C LEU A 105 -17.45 -3.79 6.12
N VAL A 106 -18.11 -4.62 5.31
CA VAL A 106 -18.85 -5.79 5.82
C VAL A 106 -17.91 -6.80 6.46
N THR A 107 -16.77 -7.10 5.83
CA THR A 107 -15.75 -8.01 6.39
C THR A 107 -15.20 -7.47 7.71
N LEU A 108 -14.81 -6.19 7.75
CA LEU A 108 -14.32 -5.53 8.97
C LEU A 108 -15.38 -5.52 10.08
N ARG A 109 -16.65 -5.31 9.73
CA ARG A 109 -17.77 -5.30 10.69
C ARG A 109 -17.99 -6.67 11.29
N ARG A 110 -17.93 -7.74 10.48
CA ARG A 110 -18.05 -9.13 10.94
C ARG A 110 -16.93 -9.50 11.91
N ALA A 111 -15.72 -8.98 11.68
CA ALA A 111 -14.58 -9.13 12.58
C ALA A 111 -14.63 -8.23 13.83
N GLY A 112 -15.68 -7.39 13.98
CA GLY A 112 -15.80 -6.46 15.11
C GLY A 112 -14.80 -5.31 15.10
N LEU A 113 -14.08 -5.09 13.99
CA LEU A 113 -13.09 -4.01 13.86
C LEU A 113 -13.76 -2.65 13.59
N VAL A 114 -14.94 -2.65 12.98
CA VAL A 114 -15.77 -1.46 12.77
C VAL A 114 -17.21 -1.69 13.25
N ARG A 115 -17.88 -0.61 13.63
CA ARG A 115 -19.30 -0.58 13.95
C ARG A 115 -20.03 0.36 13.00
N ALA A 116 -21.26 -0.01 12.67
CA ALA A 116 -22.15 0.82 11.87
C ALA A 116 -23.22 1.44 12.77
N THR A 117 -23.33 2.76 12.76
CA THR A 117 -24.33 3.53 13.52
C THR A 117 -25.51 3.85 12.61
N ARG A 118 -26.74 3.66 13.10
CA ARG A 118 -27.99 4.02 12.39
C ARG A 118 -28.45 5.43 12.79
N GLY A 119 -29.05 6.17 11.85
CA GLY A 119 -29.64 7.50 12.09
C GLY A 119 -29.22 8.54 11.03
N GLN A 120 -29.69 9.79 11.17
CA GLN A 120 -29.33 10.89 10.26
C GLN A 120 -27.83 11.25 10.28
N ARG A 121 -27.14 10.97 11.39
CA ARG A 121 -25.66 11.02 11.51
C ARG A 121 -25.02 9.64 11.47
N GLY A 122 -25.67 8.68 10.79
CA GLY A 122 -25.17 7.32 10.69
C GLY A 122 -23.82 7.23 9.97
N GLY A 123 -23.19 6.06 10.01
CA GLY A 123 -21.87 5.87 9.42
C GLY A 123 -21.11 4.72 10.05
N TYR A 124 -19.80 4.71 9.81
CA TYR A 124 -18.86 3.76 10.37
C TYR A 124 -17.93 4.44 11.38
N CYS A 125 -17.64 3.74 12.46
CA CYS A 125 -16.63 4.10 13.46
C CYS A 125 -15.86 2.85 13.90
N LEU A 126 -14.77 3.02 14.65
CA LEU A 126 -14.02 1.87 15.18
C LEU A 126 -14.87 1.04 16.15
N GLY A 127 -14.76 -0.28 16.00
CA GLY A 127 -15.37 -1.25 16.90
C GLY A 127 -14.55 -1.51 18.16
N ARG A 128 -13.23 -1.26 18.07
CA ARG A 128 -12.25 -1.47 19.13
C ARG A 128 -11.27 -0.29 19.17
N PRO A 129 -10.65 0.04 20.31
CA PRO A 129 -9.65 1.11 20.37
C PRO A 129 -8.50 0.83 19.39
N ALA A 130 -8.08 1.85 18.63
CA ALA A 130 -7.07 1.71 17.57
C ALA A 130 -5.74 1.11 18.06
N GLY A 131 -5.34 1.44 19.30
CA GLY A 131 -4.12 0.90 19.93
C GLY A 131 -4.21 -0.57 20.35
N THR A 132 -5.38 -1.20 20.22
CA THR A 132 -5.58 -2.64 20.50
C THR A 132 -5.70 -3.48 19.24
N VAL A 133 -5.78 -2.84 18.07
CA VAL A 133 -5.92 -3.51 16.78
C VAL A 133 -4.53 -3.54 16.13
N ARG A 134 -3.94 -4.73 16.03
CA ARG A 134 -2.65 -4.94 15.39
C ARG A 134 -2.81 -5.11 13.87
N LEU A 135 -1.81 -4.70 13.09
CA LEU A 135 -1.87 -4.80 11.64
C LEU A 135 -2.02 -6.25 11.18
N ILE A 136 -1.36 -7.19 11.88
CA ILE A 136 -1.45 -8.63 11.59
C ILE A 136 -2.90 -9.12 11.58
N GLN A 137 -3.74 -8.65 12.50
CA GLN A 137 -5.15 -9.07 12.58
C GLN A 137 -5.94 -8.66 11.34
N VAL A 138 -5.61 -7.50 10.76
CA VAL A 138 -6.29 -6.96 9.58
C VAL A 138 -5.80 -7.69 8.34
N VAL A 139 -4.50 -7.94 8.24
CA VAL A 139 -3.92 -8.64 7.08
C VAL A 139 -4.32 -10.11 7.07
N GLU A 140 -4.35 -10.79 8.21
CA GLU A 140 -4.81 -12.18 8.27
C GLU A 140 -6.31 -12.33 7.96
N LEU A 141 -7.11 -11.31 8.31
CA LEU A 141 -8.53 -11.27 7.96
C LEU A 141 -8.75 -11.22 6.43
N THR A 142 -7.80 -10.66 5.67
CA THR A 142 -7.95 -10.42 4.23
C THR A 142 -7.12 -11.35 3.35
N GLU A 143 -5.92 -11.74 3.77
CA GLU A 143 -5.01 -12.66 3.05
C GLU A 143 -5.12 -14.11 3.55
N GLY A 144 -5.64 -14.31 4.75
CA GLY A 144 -5.59 -15.59 5.46
C GLY A 144 -4.36 -15.72 6.39
N PRO A 145 -4.19 -16.89 7.04
CA PRO A 145 -3.16 -17.07 8.06
C PRO A 145 -1.75 -16.85 7.51
N MET A 146 -1.02 -15.89 8.08
CA MET A 146 0.37 -15.61 7.70
C MET A 146 1.40 -16.33 8.58
N LEU A 147 0.94 -16.93 9.68
CA LEU A 147 1.75 -17.76 10.57
C LEU A 147 2.10 -19.14 9.99
N VAL A 148 1.63 -19.48 8.79
CA VAL A 148 2.08 -20.69 8.10
C VAL A 148 3.34 -20.36 7.30
N PRO A 149 4.52 -20.82 7.72
CA PRO A 149 5.77 -20.54 7.03
C PRO A 149 5.76 -21.23 5.67
N ARG A 150 5.45 -20.47 4.62
CA ARG A 150 5.64 -20.89 3.22
C ARG A 150 6.76 -20.06 2.63
N CYS A 151 7.70 -20.74 1.98
CA CYS A 151 8.76 -20.04 1.26
C CYS A 151 8.14 -19.08 0.23
N LEU A 152 8.55 -17.80 0.24
CA LEU A 152 8.04 -16.81 -0.71
C LEU A 152 8.42 -17.11 -2.17
N LEU A 153 9.39 -18.00 -2.38
CA LEU A 153 9.82 -18.47 -3.70
C LEU A 153 9.12 -19.76 -4.16
N ASP A 154 8.15 -20.26 -3.41
CA ASP A 154 7.52 -21.57 -3.65
C ASP A 154 6.70 -21.55 -4.95
N ASN A 155 7.34 -21.90 -6.07
CA ASN A 155 6.73 -21.94 -7.39
C ASN A 155 7.00 -23.23 -8.19
N VAL A 156 7.75 -24.20 -7.65
CA VAL A 156 8.13 -25.43 -8.40
C VAL A 156 8.17 -26.71 -7.54
N THR A 157 8.58 -26.64 -6.27
CA THR A 157 8.69 -27.80 -5.34
C THR A 157 8.44 -27.33 -3.93
N GLU A 158 7.58 -28.01 -3.16
CA GLU A 158 7.27 -27.71 -1.76
C GLU A 158 8.57 -27.45 -0.97
N CYS A 159 8.90 -26.18 -0.77
CA CYS A 159 10.15 -25.76 -0.14
C CYS A 159 9.94 -25.69 1.37
N GLY A 160 10.29 -26.77 2.08
CA GLY A 160 10.21 -26.92 3.53
C GLY A 160 11.57 -27.17 4.16
N SER A 161 11.60 -27.49 5.46
CA SER A 161 12.85 -27.73 6.21
C SER A 161 13.71 -28.84 5.61
N GLU A 162 13.10 -29.87 5.02
CA GLU A 162 13.80 -31.01 4.42
C GLU A 162 14.17 -30.79 2.94
N THR A 163 13.54 -29.81 2.28
CA THR A 163 13.68 -29.51 0.84
C THR A 163 14.13 -28.06 0.59
N ALA A 164 14.73 -27.44 1.61
CA ALA A 164 15.09 -26.03 1.61
C ALA A 164 16.10 -25.70 0.50
N CYS A 165 15.71 -24.82 -0.41
CA CYS A 165 16.64 -24.30 -1.42
C CYS A 165 17.66 -23.34 -0.76
N ARG A 166 18.77 -23.04 -1.46
CA ARG A 166 19.83 -22.15 -0.92
C ARG A 166 19.34 -20.76 -0.51
N ALA A 167 18.21 -20.31 -1.05
CA ALA A 167 17.63 -19.01 -0.73
C ALA A 167 16.66 -19.05 0.46
N HIS A 168 16.26 -20.26 0.92
CA HIS A 168 15.20 -20.47 1.92
C HIS A 168 15.43 -19.64 3.19
N GLU A 169 16.57 -19.81 3.86
CA GLU A 169 16.92 -19.10 5.09
C GLU A 169 16.85 -17.57 4.94
N GLY A 170 17.35 -17.05 3.81
CA GLY A 170 17.34 -15.61 3.55
C GLY A 170 15.92 -15.05 3.41
N TRP A 171 15.05 -15.75 2.68
CA TRP A 171 13.65 -15.34 2.51
C TRP A 171 12.83 -15.55 3.76
N PHE A 172 13.09 -16.61 4.51
CA PHE A 172 12.42 -16.89 5.78
C PHE A 172 12.65 -15.76 6.77
N ARG A 173 13.90 -15.30 6.90
CA ARG A 173 14.23 -14.14 7.74
C ARG A 173 13.50 -12.86 7.34
N VAL A 174 13.35 -12.60 6.04
CA VAL A 174 12.58 -11.44 5.55
C VAL A 174 11.11 -11.57 5.92
N GLN A 175 10.53 -12.76 5.79
CA GLN A 175 9.16 -13.04 6.20
C GLN A 175 8.97 -12.84 7.71
N GLU A 176 9.88 -13.34 8.54
CA GLU A 176 9.85 -13.14 10.01
C GLU A 176 9.85 -11.66 10.36
N MET A 177 10.73 -10.86 9.75
CA MET A 177 10.77 -9.42 9.98
C MET A 177 9.46 -8.73 9.59
N PHE A 178 8.84 -9.17 8.50
CA PHE A 178 7.56 -8.63 8.06
C PHE A 178 6.41 -8.99 9.01
N VAL A 179 6.32 -10.25 9.44
CA VAL A 179 5.30 -10.72 10.39
C VAL A 179 5.49 -10.05 11.75
N GLU A 180 6.74 -9.89 12.21
CA GLU A 180 7.05 -9.20 13.46
C GLU A 180 6.56 -7.75 13.40
N PHE A 181 6.90 -7.02 12.34
CA PHE A 181 6.42 -5.65 12.14
C PHE A 181 4.89 -5.55 12.19
N LEU A 182 4.18 -6.43 11.48
CA LEU A 182 2.71 -6.45 11.50
C LEU A 182 2.15 -6.80 12.89
N SER A 183 2.88 -7.63 13.64
CA SER A 183 2.47 -8.10 14.96
C SER A 183 2.70 -7.07 16.05
N THR A 184 3.71 -6.22 15.94
CA THR A 184 4.02 -5.19 16.94
C THR A 184 3.35 -3.86 16.64
N THR A 185 2.98 -3.60 15.39
CA THR A 185 2.39 -2.32 14.96
C THR A 185 0.86 -2.34 15.07
N THR A 186 0.29 -1.24 15.54
CA THR A 186 -1.16 -1.05 15.71
C THR A 186 -1.74 -0.06 14.70
N ILE A 187 -3.07 -0.05 14.59
CA ILE A 187 -3.79 0.96 13.79
C ILE A 187 -3.52 2.37 14.31
N ALA A 188 -3.38 2.55 15.62
CA ALA A 188 -3.04 3.85 16.20
C ALA A 188 -1.65 4.33 15.78
N ASP A 189 -0.69 3.43 15.58
CA ASP A 189 0.66 3.80 15.14
C ASP A 189 0.62 4.38 13.72
N ILE A 190 0.00 3.66 12.79
CA ILE A 190 -0.11 4.11 11.39
C ILE A 190 -1.01 5.36 11.23
N ALA A 191 -2.00 5.54 12.09
CA ALA A 191 -2.87 6.73 12.06
C ALA A 191 -2.13 8.00 12.52
N ARG A 192 -1.12 7.87 13.39
CA ARG A 192 -0.32 9.00 13.88
C ARG A 192 0.79 9.42 12.92
N GLU A 193 1.29 8.50 12.12
CA GLU A 193 2.34 8.75 11.13
C GLU A 193 1.82 9.42 9.84
N GLY A 194 0.50 9.52 9.69
CA GLY A 194 -0.16 10.25 8.60
C GLY A 194 -0.01 11.76 8.76
N GLY A 195 1.09 12.30 8.23
CA GLY A 195 1.18 13.72 7.87
C GLY A 195 0.05 14.06 6.91
N SER A 196 -0.69 15.12 7.24
CA SER A 196 -1.77 15.73 6.47
C SER A 196 -1.48 15.71 4.97
N VAL A 197 -2.36 15.07 4.19
CA VAL A 197 -2.44 15.28 2.73
C VAL A 197 -3.56 16.27 2.46
#